data_AF-A0AAD7NPQ0-F1
#
_entry.id   AF-A0AAD7NPQ0-F1
#
_cell.length_a   1.000
_cell.length_b   1.000
_cell.length_c   1.000
_cell.angle_alpha   90.00
_cell.angle_beta   90.00
_cell.angle_gamma   90.00
#
_symmetry.space_group_name_H-M   'P 1'
#
loop_
_entity.id
_entity.type
_entity.pdbx_description
1 polymer ?
#
loop_
_entity_poly.entity_id
_entity_poly.type
_entity_poly.pdbx_seq_one_letter_code
_entity_poly.pdbx_strand_id
1 'polypeptide(L)'
;MAGNNDQGKPGSKDGPVGNTGQWIRSQSHRYEDGSICIRIEDKLYHLHRSLLLKCSEAMAAVFTIPDGKASEDPNREGTELYPLWLEGITQAEFDDFLNGFLYRVEYQPIPEADKERVFTNLLKLSDKWIVDAGRTYAIKNLEDIVLPPSRRLELAGQFNISHWVLPAVKSILDHKLTDLTRQDRECLGIEVFAIIVRAKEYMDVALKSTANVAPTMTADPSWECTDHKSCIKVWKRLWRDEIGWKLLHPKFPMRLDEILWAAQKFDDPGLSKKCLDDVCRDIQNNVSFFDERIVPAAADAIMQYHYVERGEVGRSGYAQSVESWSVRKKSFRIGSIGCCRQSVPNIGAMIRTFTNDRHDAAAPDMPPLLTAANDRTLMITVPDNAGLKNARGQWFQKRAGWFQKRVGWLSQNERGGFKNARW
;
A
#
# COMPACT_ATOMS: atom_id res chain seq x y z
N MET A 1 69.32 41.84 21.01
CA MET A 1 68.81 40.50 20.68
C MET A 1 67.33 40.47 21.00
N ALA A 2 66.50 40.13 20.00
CA ALA A 2 65.13 39.61 20.02
C ALA A 2 64.11 40.22 21.00
N GLY A 3 62.92 40.67 20.62
CA GLY A 3 62.12 40.46 19.41
C GLY A 3 60.65 40.59 19.82
N ASN A 4 59.93 41.56 19.26
CA ASN A 4 58.50 41.76 19.47
C ASN A 4 57.71 40.57 18.90
N ASN A 5 56.74 40.06 19.66
CA ASN A 5 55.71 39.16 19.12
C ASN A 5 54.33 39.67 19.54
N ASP A 6 53.73 40.38 18.60
CA ASP A 6 52.34 40.81 18.55
C ASP A 6 51.53 39.65 17.95
N GLN A 7 50.68 38.99 18.73
CA GLN A 7 49.75 37.97 18.22
C GLN A 7 48.34 38.54 18.19
N GLY A 8 47.96 38.95 16.99
CA GLY A 8 46.64 39.41 16.63
C GLY A 8 45.58 38.30 16.66
N LYS A 9 44.36 38.75 16.95
CA LYS A 9 43.08 38.06 16.74
C LYS A 9 42.97 37.45 15.33
N PRO A 10 42.42 36.24 15.16
CA PRO A 10 41.81 35.86 13.89
C PRO A 10 40.37 36.43 13.84
N GLY A 11 40.19 37.39 12.94
CA GLY A 11 38.89 37.88 12.53
C GLY A 11 38.18 36.89 11.59
N SER A 12 36.87 36.89 11.71
CA SER A 12 35.88 36.48 10.69
C SER A 12 36.26 36.97 9.28
N LYS A 13 36.14 36.07 8.28
CA LYS A 13 35.53 36.28 6.93
C LYS A 13 35.97 35.16 5.96
N ASP A 14 35.27 34.03 5.97
CA ASP A 14 35.27 33.11 4.83
C ASP A 14 34.10 33.48 3.92
N GLY A 15 34.33 34.46 3.05
CA GLY A 15 33.62 34.57 1.77
C GLY A 15 34.21 33.55 0.78
N PRO A 16 33.56 33.29 -0.37
CA PRO A 16 33.90 32.17 -1.24
C PRO A 16 35.34 32.32 -1.74
N VAL A 17 36.20 31.43 -1.26
CA VAL A 17 37.54 31.23 -1.79
C VAL A 17 37.39 31.00 -3.29
N GLY A 18 37.95 31.91 -4.10
CA GLY A 18 38.05 31.77 -5.54
C GLY A 18 38.76 30.46 -5.85
N ASN A 19 37.97 29.43 -6.14
CA ASN A 19 38.45 28.08 -6.32
C ASN A 19 38.84 27.93 -7.79
N THR A 20 40.05 28.38 -8.13
CA THR A 20 40.68 28.13 -9.44
C THR A 20 41.08 26.66 -9.56
N GLY A 21 40.11 25.75 -9.43
CA GLY A 21 40.31 24.32 -9.59
C GLY A 21 40.40 23.94 -11.07
N GLN A 22 41.28 22.99 -11.38
CA GLN A 22 41.26 22.30 -12.67
C GLN A 22 40.03 21.38 -12.70
N TRP A 23 38.92 21.87 -13.24
CA TRP A 23 37.72 21.07 -13.46
C TRP A 23 37.81 20.28 -14.76
N ILE A 24 37.20 19.10 -14.79
CA ILE A 24 37.09 18.30 -16.02
C ILE A 24 35.95 18.89 -16.86
N ARG A 25 36.26 19.34 -18.07
CA ARG A 25 35.22 19.89 -18.96
C ARG A 25 34.34 18.76 -19.49
N SER A 26 33.02 18.95 -19.44
CA SER A 26 32.07 18.03 -20.06
C SER A 26 32.26 18.02 -21.57
N GLN A 27 32.44 16.83 -22.16
CA GLN A 27 32.57 16.69 -23.62
C GLN A 27 31.21 16.74 -24.32
N SER A 28 30.14 16.31 -23.66
CA SER A 28 28.78 16.22 -24.23
C SER A 28 27.97 17.50 -24.11
N HIS A 29 28.27 18.34 -23.12
CA HIS A 29 27.47 19.52 -22.78
C HIS A 29 28.34 20.77 -22.63
N ARG A 30 28.99 21.12 -23.74
CA ARG A 30 29.75 22.36 -23.90
C ARG A 30 29.33 23.03 -25.20
N TYR A 31 28.37 23.94 -25.10
CA TYR A 31 27.89 24.69 -26.26
C TYR A 31 28.70 25.97 -26.40
N GLU A 32 29.19 26.29 -27.60
CA GLU A 32 30.00 27.50 -27.83
C GLU A 32 29.21 28.78 -27.57
N ASP A 33 27.90 28.75 -27.84
CA ASP A 33 26.91 29.79 -27.58
C ASP A 33 26.27 29.72 -26.18
N GLY A 34 26.85 28.90 -25.29
CA GLY A 34 26.49 28.87 -23.88
C GLY A 34 26.66 30.24 -23.21
N SER A 35 25.81 30.51 -22.22
CA SER A 35 25.78 31.77 -21.46
C SER A 35 25.95 31.57 -19.96
N ILE A 36 26.08 30.33 -19.49
CA ILE A 36 26.31 30.01 -18.09
C ILE A 36 27.19 28.76 -17.94
N CYS A 37 28.14 28.84 -17.01
CA CYS A 37 28.97 27.74 -16.56
C CYS A 37 28.46 27.18 -15.23
N ILE A 38 28.15 25.89 -15.21
CA ILE A 38 27.67 25.18 -14.01
C ILE A 38 28.67 24.07 -13.67
N ARG A 39 29.03 23.96 -12.39
CA ARG A 39 29.86 22.89 -11.86
C ARG A 39 28.99 21.89 -11.07
N ILE A 40 29.07 20.63 -11.46
CA ILE A 40 28.52 19.49 -10.71
C ILE A 40 29.70 18.59 -10.36
N GLU A 41 29.91 18.35 -9.06
CA GLU A 41 31.09 17.61 -8.57
C GLU A 41 32.39 18.20 -9.16
N ASP A 42 33.17 17.44 -9.92
CA ASP A 42 34.41 17.86 -10.59
C ASP A 42 34.24 18.24 -12.06
N LYS A 43 33.01 18.23 -12.58
CA LYS A 43 32.70 18.44 -14.00
C LYS A 43 32.08 19.81 -14.28
N LEU A 44 32.60 20.47 -15.31
CA LEU A 44 32.17 21.79 -15.76
C LEU A 44 31.30 21.69 -17.02
N TYR A 45 30.14 22.33 -16.98
CA TYR A 45 29.13 22.38 -18.03
C TYR A 45 28.99 23.80 -18.56
N HIS A 46 28.89 23.96 -19.89
CA HIS A 46 28.64 25.26 -20.52
C HIS A 46 27.32 25.20 -21.29
N LEU A 47 26.29 25.87 -20.75
CA LEU A 47 24.88 25.69 -21.12
C LEU A 47 24.21 27.01 -21.49
N HIS A 48 23.02 26.91 -22.09
CA HIS A 48 22.16 28.06 -22.39
C HIS A 48 21.33 28.43 -21.17
N ARG A 49 21.63 29.60 -20.56
CA ARG A 49 20.83 30.14 -19.45
C ARG A 49 19.37 30.30 -19.83
N SER A 50 19.10 30.72 -21.07
CA SER A 50 17.74 30.91 -21.59
C SER A 50 16.88 29.64 -21.57
N LEU A 51 17.46 28.45 -21.76
CA LEU A 51 16.72 27.19 -21.67
C LEU A 51 16.40 26.83 -20.22
N LEU A 52 17.37 26.98 -19.31
CA LEU A 52 17.16 26.75 -17.88
C LEU A 52 16.08 27.67 -17.30
N LEU A 53 16.11 28.96 -17.68
CA LEU A 53 15.11 29.96 -17.27
C LEU A 53 13.70 29.65 -17.80
N LYS A 54 13.59 29.10 -19.01
CA LYS A 54 12.29 28.71 -19.58
C LYS A 54 11.67 27.52 -18.87
N CYS A 55 12.50 26.64 -18.27
CA CYS A 55 12.03 25.41 -17.67
C CYS A 55 11.56 25.57 -16.22
N SER A 56 12.06 26.56 -15.47
CA SER A 56 11.68 26.73 -14.07
C SER A 56 11.83 28.16 -13.56
N GLU A 57 10.80 28.64 -12.88
CA GLU A 57 10.83 29.91 -12.14
C GLU A 57 11.78 29.85 -10.93
N ALA A 58 11.89 28.68 -10.28
CA ALA A 58 12.83 28.48 -9.18
C ALA A 58 14.28 28.58 -9.67
N MET A 59 14.55 28.01 -10.85
CA MET A 59 15.81 28.22 -11.55
C MET A 59 15.99 29.70 -11.90
N ALA A 60 14.96 30.41 -12.35
CA ALA A 60 15.06 31.84 -12.59
C ALA A 60 15.49 32.63 -11.34
N ALA A 61 14.95 32.29 -10.18
CA ALA A 61 15.36 32.88 -8.91
C ALA A 61 16.81 32.53 -8.54
N VAL A 62 17.24 31.28 -8.71
CA VAL A 62 18.64 30.86 -8.44
C VAL A 62 19.62 31.48 -9.43
N PHE A 63 19.20 31.64 -10.69
CA PHE A 63 19.99 32.24 -11.76
C PHE A 63 19.72 33.75 -11.92
N THR A 64 19.19 34.45 -10.91
CA THR A 64 19.14 35.92 -10.87
C THR A 64 20.53 36.51 -10.64
N ILE A 65 21.45 36.18 -11.54
CA ILE A 65 22.67 36.93 -11.71
C ILE A 65 22.25 38.21 -12.43
N PRO A 66 22.42 39.41 -11.84
CA PRO A 66 21.89 40.65 -12.42
C PRO A 66 22.27 40.77 -13.89
N ASP A 67 21.29 41.06 -14.75
CA ASP A 67 21.51 41.44 -16.16
C ASP A 67 22.08 42.87 -16.25
N GLY A 68 22.92 43.25 -15.27
CA GLY A 68 23.73 44.45 -15.36
C GLY A 68 24.60 44.34 -16.60
N LYS A 69 24.76 45.45 -17.31
CA LYS A 69 25.61 45.65 -18.49
C LYS A 69 27.08 45.30 -18.20
N ALA A 70 27.37 44.03 -17.97
CA ALA A 70 28.58 43.48 -17.39
C ALA A 70 29.02 42.26 -18.21
N SER A 71 29.24 42.48 -19.50
CA SER A 71 29.98 41.54 -20.35
C SER A 71 31.48 41.50 -20.02
N GLU A 72 31.93 42.19 -18.96
CA GLU A 72 33.36 42.44 -18.71
C GLU A 72 33.85 42.08 -17.30
N ASP A 73 33.01 41.57 -16.39
CA ASP A 73 33.51 41.09 -15.10
C ASP A 73 33.85 39.58 -15.18
N PRO A 74 35.15 39.20 -15.33
CA PRO A 74 35.56 37.81 -15.35
C PRO A 74 35.36 37.10 -14.01
N ASN A 75 35.09 37.84 -12.92
CA ASN A 75 34.85 37.28 -11.58
C ASN A 75 33.36 37.04 -11.28
N ARG A 76 32.47 37.23 -12.26
CA ARG A 76 31.04 36.99 -12.11
C ARG A 76 30.74 35.50 -11.92
N GLU A 77 29.82 35.19 -11.02
CA GLU A 77 29.29 33.84 -10.83
C GLU A 77 28.59 33.33 -12.11
N GLY A 78 28.79 32.05 -12.45
CA GLY A 78 28.34 31.45 -13.70
C GLY A 78 29.32 31.60 -14.87
N THR A 79 30.57 32.01 -14.64
CA THR A 79 31.67 32.04 -15.63
C THR A 79 32.56 30.80 -15.52
N GLU A 80 33.47 30.57 -16.47
CA GLU A 80 34.44 29.45 -16.35
C GLU A 80 35.34 29.59 -15.12
N LEU A 81 35.65 30.83 -14.70
CA LEU A 81 36.49 31.10 -13.53
C LEU A 81 35.73 30.94 -12.20
N TYR A 82 34.45 31.28 -12.19
CA TYR A 82 33.56 31.18 -11.03
C TYR A 82 32.26 30.48 -11.42
N PRO A 83 32.30 29.16 -11.69
CA PRO A 83 31.12 28.44 -12.12
C PRO A 83 30.10 28.31 -11.01
N LEU A 84 28.82 28.30 -11.36
CA LEU A 84 27.76 28.08 -10.39
C LEU A 84 27.83 26.63 -9.90
N TRP A 85 28.06 26.44 -8.61
CA TRP A 85 28.14 25.11 -8.02
C TRP A 85 26.77 24.65 -7.53
N LEU A 86 26.26 23.54 -8.06
CA LEU A 86 25.01 22.94 -7.58
C LEU A 86 25.33 21.74 -6.67
N GLU A 87 25.09 21.90 -5.38
CA GLU A 87 25.36 20.89 -4.37
C GLU A 87 24.26 19.81 -4.29
N GLY A 88 24.67 18.59 -3.94
CA GLY A 88 23.75 17.46 -3.71
C GLY A 88 23.11 16.91 -4.98
N ILE A 89 23.77 17.06 -6.12
CA ILE A 89 23.38 16.50 -7.41
C ILE A 89 24.61 15.78 -7.97
N THR A 90 24.41 14.54 -8.44
CA THR A 90 25.51 13.78 -9.07
C THR A 90 25.63 14.14 -10.54
N GLN A 91 26.81 13.93 -11.13
CA GLN A 91 26.99 14.11 -12.57
C GLN A 91 26.02 13.28 -13.41
N ALA A 92 25.78 12.03 -13.02
CA ALA A 92 24.87 11.13 -13.74
C ALA A 92 23.41 11.65 -13.71
N GLU A 93 22.95 12.15 -12.56
CA GLU A 93 21.62 12.76 -12.44
C GLU A 93 21.48 13.98 -13.37
N PHE A 94 22.50 14.83 -13.38
CA PHE A 94 22.48 16.03 -14.21
C PHE A 94 22.56 15.71 -15.71
N ASP A 95 23.43 14.79 -16.10
CA ASP A 95 23.55 14.32 -17.50
C ASP A 95 22.23 13.69 -17.98
N ASP A 96 21.55 12.88 -17.14
CA ASP A 96 20.24 12.30 -17.46
C ASP A 96 19.15 13.38 -17.61
N PHE A 97 19.17 14.44 -16.80
CA PHE A 97 18.26 15.59 -16.94
C PHE A 97 18.50 16.39 -18.22
N LEU A 98 19.77 16.68 -18.53
CA LEU A 98 20.13 17.44 -19.73
C LEU A 98 19.77 16.66 -21.00
N ASN A 99 20.20 15.40 -21.11
CA ASN A 99 19.94 14.57 -22.29
C ASN A 99 18.48 14.11 -22.40
N GLY A 100 17.85 13.80 -21.26
CA GLY A 100 16.50 13.23 -21.22
C GLY A 100 15.39 14.27 -21.36
N PHE A 101 15.67 15.55 -21.09
CA PHE A 101 14.66 16.60 -21.10
C PHE A 101 15.12 17.90 -21.77
N LEU A 102 16.17 18.55 -21.24
CA LEU A 102 16.49 19.94 -21.64
C LEU A 102 17.03 20.08 -23.07
N TYR A 103 17.91 19.16 -23.47
CA TYR A 103 18.55 19.09 -24.78
C TYR A 103 18.14 17.81 -25.52
N ARG A 104 16.96 17.28 -25.20
CA ARG A 104 16.49 16.01 -25.74
C ARG A 104 16.49 16.04 -27.27
N VAL A 105 17.25 15.13 -27.87
CA VAL A 105 17.23 14.87 -29.31
C VAL A 105 16.17 13.81 -29.57
N GLU A 106 15.10 14.17 -30.29
CA GLU A 106 13.93 13.29 -30.50
C GLU A 106 14.27 11.90 -31.08
N TYR A 107 15.39 11.79 -31.81
CA TYR A 107 15.82 10.57 -32.50
C TYR A 107 16.83 9.72 -31.73
N GLN A 108 17.22 10.10 -30.52
CA GLN A 108 18.09 9.28 -29.67
C GLN A 108 17.24 8.56 -28.60
N PRO A 109 16.81 7.31 -28.85
CA PRO A 109 16.05 6.56 -27.87
C PRO A 109 16.90 6.24 -26.65
N ILE A 110 16.31 6.38 -25.46
CA ILE A 110 16.93 5.93 -24.21
C ILE A 110 16.92 4.39 -24.21
N PRO A 111 18.07 3.73 -24.00
CA PRO A 111 18.12 2.28 -23.89
C PRO A 111 17.18 1.75 -22.81
N GLU A 112 16.50 0.63 -23.06
CA GLU A 112 15.48 0.08 -22.15
C GLU A 112 16.03 -0.14 -20.73
N ALA A 113 17.26 -0.63 -20.61
CA ALA A 113 17.94 -0.88 -19.35
C ALA A 113 18.20 0.39 -18.52
N ASP A 114 18.26 1.56 -19.16
CA ASP A 114 18.56 2.83 -18.51
C ASP A 114 17.29 3.64 -18.22
N LYS A 115 16.14 3.29 -18.80
CA LYS A 115 14.91 4.10 -18.71
C LYS A 115 14.48 4.40 -17.28
N GLU A 116 14.44 3.39 -16.41
CA GLU A 116 14.06 3.61 -15.00
C GLU A 116 15.00 4.62 -14.34
N ARG A 117 16.33 4.45 -14.50
CA ARG A 117 17.33 5.37 -13.94
C ARG A 117 17.13 6.79 -14.47
N VAL A 118 17.07 6.95 -15.80
CA VAL A 118 16.98 8.25 -16.47
C VAL A 118 15.71 8.99 -16.03
N PHE A 119 14.55 8.33 -16.06
CA PHE A 119 13.30 8.99 -15.69
C PHE A 119 13.18 9.20 -14.18
N THR A 120 13.78 8.36 -13.33
CA THR A 120 13.87 8.62 -11.89
C THR A 120 14.74 9.85 -11.60
N ASN A 121 15.90 9.96 -12.25
CA ASN A 121 16.81 11.09 -12.11
C ASN A 121 16.17 12.38 -12.62
N LEU A 122 15.48 12.31 -13.76
CA LEU A 122 14.70 13.41 -14.31
C LEU A 122 13.58 13.83 -13.36
N LEU A 123 12.83 12.88 -12.80
CA LEU A 123 11.77 13.17 -11.82
C LEU A 123 12.36 13.86 -10.58
N LYS A 124 13.47 13.36 -10.06
CA LYS A 124 14.17 13.94 -8.90
C LYS A 124 14.57 15.38 -9.13
N LEU A 125 15.24 15.67 -10.25
CA LEU A 125 15.70 17.03 -10.54
C LEU A 125 14.56 17.96 -10.94
N SER A 126 13.56 17.45 -11.67
CA SER A 126 12.38 18.23 -12.01
C SER A 126 11.57 18.60 -10.78
N ASP A 127 11.47 17.72 -9.79
CA ASP A 127 10.81 18.00 -8.53
C ASP A 127 11.60 19.03 -7.70
N LYS A 128 12.92 18.79 -7.52
CA LYS A 128 13.84 19.70 -6.82
C LYS A 128 13.84 21.13 -7.38
N TRP A 129 13.75 21.26 -8.71
CA TRP A 129 13.76 22.55 -9.38
C TRP A 129 12.39 23.02 -9.82
N ILE A 130 11.30 22.34 -9.47
CA ILE A 130 9.94 22.78 -9.79
C ILE A 130 9.76 22.98 -11.31
N VAL A 131 10.20 21.98 -12.08
CA VAL A 131 10.06 21.90 -13.54
C VAL A 131 8.85 21.00 -13.83
N ASP A 132 7.65 21.58 -13.79
CA ASP A 132 6.39 20.80 -13.87
C ASP A 132 6.28 19.98 -15.16
N ALA A 133 6.76 20.52 -16.29
CA ALA A 133 6.80 19.82 -17.57
C ALA A 133 7.72 18.59 -17.54
N GLY A 134 8.89 18.71 -16.91
CA GLY A 134 9.86 17.62 -16.75
C GLY A 134 9.35 16.55 -15.79
N ARG A 135 8.70 16.97 -14.70
CA ARG A 135 8.04 16.09 -13.74
C ARG A 135 6.92 15.29 -14.40
N THR A 136 6.02 15.96 -15.11
CA THR A 136 4.92 15.31 -15.84
C THR A 136 5.44 14.33 -16.88
N TYR A 137 6.46 14.73 -17.63
CA TYR A 137 7.09 13.87 -18.63
C TYR A 137 7.72 12.62 -17.99
N ALA A 138 8.47 12.78 -16.90
CA ALA A 138 9.08 11.66 -16.19
C ALA A 138 8.05 10.67 -15.63
N ILE A 139 6.98 11.17 -14.98
CA ILE A 139 5.90 10.34 -14.44
C ILE A 139 5.26 9.51 -15.55
N LYS A 140 4.89 10.14 -16.68
CA LYS A 140 4.29 9.44 -17.81
C LYS A 140 5.18 8.31 -18.34
N ASN A 141 6.47 8.56 -18.53
CA ASN A 141 7.38 7.52 -19.03
C ASN A 141 7.64 6.41 -17.99
N LEU A 142 7.59 6.72 -16.69
CA LEU A 142 7.67 5.71 -15.64
C LEU A 142 6.39 4.85 -15.53
N GLU A 143 5.22 5.37 -15.92
CA GLU A 143 3.98 4.59 -16.02
C GLU A 143 4.06 3.54 -17.14
N ASP A 144 4.72 3.88 -18.23
CA ASP A 144 4.94 2.99 -19.38
C ASP A 144 5.97 1.87 -19.08
N ILE A 145 6.74 1.99 -18.00
CA ILE A 145 7.73 0.99 -17.56
C ILE A 145 7.08 0.02 -16.57
N VAL A 146 7.43 -1.26 -16.70
CA VAL A 146 7.02 -2.32 -15.76
C VAL A 146 7.87 -2.22 -14.50
N LEU A 147 7.46 -1.35 -13.58
CA LEU A 147 8.11 -1.21 -12.26
C LEU A 147 7.58 -2.24 -11.26
N PRO A 148 8.43 -2.81 -10.39
CA PRO A 148 7.98 -3.56 -9.22
C PRO A 148 7.01 -2.71 -8.38
N PRO A 149 5.95 -3.29 -7.80
CA PRO A 149 4.98 -2.55 -6.98
C PRO A 149 5.62 -1.82 -5.80
N SER A 150 6.63 -2.43 -5.17
CA SER A 150 7.43 -1.85 -4.09
C SER A 150 8.16 -0.57 -4.53
N ARG A 151 8.83 -0.62 -5.69
CA ARG A 151 9.54 0.51 -6.30
C ARG A 151 8.59 1.61 -6.75
N ARG A 152 7.45 1.25 -7.34
CA ARG A 152 6.40 2.21 -7.70
C ARG A 152 5.86 2.93 -6.47
N LEU A 153 5.65 2.21 -5.36
CA LEU A 153 5.17 2.77 -4.11
C LEU A 153 6.22 3.69 -3.44
N GLU A 154 7.49 3.31 -3.48
CA GLU A 154 8.61 4.14 -3.02
C GLU A 154 8.65 5.48 -3.75
N LEU A 155 8.64 5.45 -5.09
CA LEU A 155 8.63 6.66 -5.93
C LEU A 155 7.37 7.50 -5.69
N ALA A 156 6.21 6.85 -5.54
CA ALA A 156 4.96 7.53 -5.24
C ALA A 156 5.01 8.29 -3.91
N GLY A 157 5.58 7.69 -2.87
CA GLY A 157 5.76 8.33 -1.58
C GLY A 157 6.86 9.39 -1.58
N GLN A 158 7.95 9.18 -2.33
CA GLN A 158 9.06 10.13 -2.45
C GLN A 158 8.67 11.39 -3.20
N PHE A 159 7.92 11.24 -4.30
CA PHE A 159 7.59 12.34 -5.19
C PHE A 159 6.13 12.75 -5.12
N ASN A 160 5.36 12.30 -4.14
CA ASN A 160 3.95 12.65 -4.00
C ASN A 160 3.11 12.36 -5.28
N ILE A 161 3.08 11.09 -5.69
CA ILE A 161 2.30 10.60 -6.85
C ILE A 161 1.15 9.74 -6.34
N SER A 162 0.08 10.38 -5.87
CA SER A 162 -0.99 9.73 -5.11
C SER A 162 -1.71 8.61 -5.88
N HIS A 163 -1.95 8.77 -7.19
CA HIS A 163 -2.68 7.79 -7.99
C HIS A 163 -1.91 6.48 -8.20
N TRP A 164 -0.61 6.44 -7.91
CA TRP A 164 0.20 5.21 -7.93
C TRP A 164 0.09 4.38 -6.65
N VAL A 165 -0.30 5.00 -5.53
CA VAL A 165 -0.27 4.34 -4.21
C VAL A 165 -1.25 3.19 -4.15
N LEU A 166 -2.53 3.43 -4.45
CA LEU A 166 -3.58 2.41 -4.34
C LEU A 166 -3.32 1.18 -5.24
N PRO A 167 -3.00 1.33 -6.55
CA PRO A 167 -2.67 0.18 -7.40
C PRO A 167 -1.44 -0.60 -6.92
N ALA A 168 -0.40 0.10 -6.43
CA ALA A 168 0.81 -0.54 -5.93
C ALA A 168 0.53 -1.34 -4.65
N VAL A 169 -0.18 -0.74 -3.69
CA VAL A 169 -0.60 -1.42 -2.45
C VAL A 169 -1.45 -2.64 -2.75
N LYS A 170 -2.42 -2.53 -3.66
CA LYS A 170 -3.24 -3.65 -4.10
C LYS A 170 -2.37 -4.79 -4.65
N SER A 171 -1.46 -4.47 -5.57
CA SER A 171 -0.57 -5.47 -6.18
C SER A 171 0.31 -6.16 -5.13
N ILE A 172 0.84 -5.45 -4.14
CA ILE A 172 1.59 -6.04 -3.03
C ILE A 172 0.68 -6.96 -2.19
N LEU A 173 -0.55 -6.52 -1.91
CA LEU A 173 -1.54 -7.28 -1.14
C LEU A 173 -2.15 -8.46 -1.90
N ASP A 174 -1.92 -8.61 -3.20
CA ASP A 174 -2.32 -9.79 -3.96
C ASP A 174 -1.29 -10.94 -3.86
N HIS A 175 -0.04 -10.65 -3.48
CA HIS A 175 1.05 -11.64 -3.39
C HIS A 175 1.37 -12.08 -1.96
N LYS A 176 2.10 -13.19 -1.76
CA LYS A 176 2.49 -13.60 -0.41
C LYS A 176 3.59 -12.69 0.11
N LEU A 177 3.61 -12.44 1.41
CA LEU A 177 4.71 -11.67 2.04
C LEU A 177 6.08 -12.35 1.85
N THR A 178 6.10 -13.68 1.67
CA THR A 178 7.31 -14.45 1.37
C THR A 178 7.87 -14.17 -0.03
N ASP A 179 7.04 -13.64 -0.93
CA ASP A 179 7.44 -13.34 -2.31
C ASP A 179 8.17 -11.99 -2.39
N LEU A 180 8.07 -11.15 -1.35
CA LEU A 180 8.80 -9.90 -1.26
C LEU A 180 10.30 -10.15 -1.08
N THR A 181 11.08 -9.65 -2.02
CA THR A 181 12.53 -9.75 -2.00
C THR A 181 13.14 -8.80 -0.96
N ARG A 182 14.46 -8.89 -0.77
CA ARG A 182 15.18 -7.93 0.06
C ARG A 182 15.07 -6.51 -0.49
N GLN A 183 15.20 -6.36 -1.81
CA GLN A 183 15.10 -5.09 -2.50
C GLN A 183 13.70 -4.48 -2.32
N ASP A 184 12.64 -5.29 -2.40
CA ASP A 184 11.28 -4.81 -2.15
C ASP A 184 11.12 -4.23 -0.73
N ARG A 185 11.67 -4.92 0.27
CA ARG A 185 11.63 -4.45 1.67
C ARG A 185 12.43 -3.18 1.87
N GLU A 186 13.57 -3.04 1.19
CA GLU A 186 14.39 -1.82 1.23
C GLU A 186 13.64 -0.63 0.58
N CYS A 187 12.98 -0.83 -0.57
CA CYS A 187 12.16 0.20 -1.22
C CYS A 187 10.97 0.65 -0.36
N LEU A 188 10.28 -0.28 0.31
CA LEU A 188 9.14 0.05 1.17
C LEU A 188 9.60 0.82 2.42
N GLY A 189 10.73 0.44 3.01
CA GLY A 189 11.12 0.88 4.34
C GLY A 189 10.23 0.25 5.43
N ILE A 190 10.65 0.43 6.69
CA ILE A 190 10.08 -0.33 7.81
C ILE A 190 8.61 0.02 8.10
N GLU A 191 8.25 1.31 8.01
CA GLU A 191 6.89 1.77 8.36
C GLU A 191 5.86 1.34 7.33
N VAL A 192 6.14 1.55 6.03
CA VAL A 192 5.27 1.09 4.94
C VAL A 192 5.16 -0.43 4.98
N PHE A 193 6.27 -1.14 5.20
CA PHE A 193 6.24 -2.59 5.35
C PHE A 193 5.36 -3.04 6.54
N ALA A 194 5.43 -2.37 7.68
CA ALA A 194 4.56 -2.66 8.83
C ALA A 194 3.07 -2.43 8.52
N ILE A 195 2.72 -1.39 7.76
CA ILE A 195 1.34 -1.16 7.31
C ILE A 195 0.87 -2.30 6.41
N ILE A 196 1.69 -2.73 5.44
CA ILE A 196 1.39 -3.85 4.55
C ILE A 196 1.21 -5.16 5.34
N VAL A 197 2.07 -5.45 6.33
CA VAL A 197 1.96 -6.64 7.17
C VAL A 197 0.67 -6.64 7.98
N ARG A 198 0.30 -5.51 8.59
CA ARG A 198 -0.97 -5.37 9.31
C ARG A 198 -2.16 -5.58 8.39
N ALA A 199 -2.15 -4.98 7.20
CA ALA A 199 -3.20 -5.16 6.21
C ALA A 199 -3.35 -6.64 5.81
N LYS A 200 -2.24 -7.34 5.58
CA LYS A 200 -2.23 -8.80 5.33
C LYS A 200 -2.78 -9.61 6.49
N GLU A 201 -2.42 -9.28 7.72
CA GLU A 201 -2.94 -9.94 8.92
C GLU A 201 -4.46 -9.76 9.03
N TYR A 202 -4.96 -8.54 8.80
CA TYR A 202 -6.40 -8.27 8.78
C TYR A 202 -7.13 -9.08 7.69
N MET A 203 -6.56 -9.17 6.49
CA MET A 203 -7.12 -10.00 5.41
C MET A 203 -7.17 -11.48 5.80
N ASP A 204 -6.10 -12.00 6.41
CA ASP A 204 -6.02 -13.39 6.85
C ASP A 204 -7.01 -13.70 7.99
N VAL A 205 -7.16 -12.80 8.97
CA VAL A 205 -8.17 -12.92 10.04
C VAL A 205 -9.58 -12.89 9.45
N ALA A 206 -9.86 -11.97 8.52
CA ALA A 206 -11.15 -11.86 7.86
C ALA A 206 -11.50 -13.11 7.04
N LEU A 207 -10.52 -13.63 6.29
CA LEU A 207 -10.66 -14.85 5.50
C LEU A 207 -10.92 -16.06 6.40
N LYS A 208 -10.17 -16.20 7.51
CA LYS A 208 -10.38 -17.24 8.51
C LYS A 208 -11.75 -17.14 9.19
N SER A 209 -12.19 -15.93 9.50
CA SER A 209 -13.53 -15.70 10.08
C SER A 209 -14.62 -16.14 9.09
N THR A 210 -14.57 -15.64 7.86
CA THR A 210 -15.49 -15.98 6.76
C THR A 210 -15.51 -17.49 6.48
N ALA A 211 -14.35 -18.15 6.49
CA ALA A 211 -14.27 -19.59 6.25
C ALA A 211 -14.90 -20.43 7.37
N ASN A 212 -14.80 -19.99 8.62
CA ASN A 212 -15.30 -20.73 9.78
C ASN A 212 -16.76 -20.42 10.12
N VAL A 213 -17.26 -19.25 9.73
CA VAL A 213 -18.61 -18.77 10.07
C VAL A 213 -19.40 -18.59 8.78
N ALA A 214 -20.32 -19.53 8.53
CA ALA A 214 -21.27 -19.40 7.42
C ALA A 214 -22.12 -18.14 7.61
N PRO A 215 -22.39 -17.37 6.53
CA PRO A 215 -23.35 -16.28 6.56
C PRO A 215 -24.67 -16.73 7.14
N THR A 216 -25.25 -15.90 8.00
CA THR A 216 -26.52 -16.21 8.64
C THR A 216 -27.62 -16.17 7.58
N MET A 217 -28.35 -17.29 7.42
CA MET A 217 -29.60 -17.26 6.67
C MET A 217 -30.65 -16.47 7.45
N THR A 218 -31.54 -15.77 6.74
CA THR A 218 -32.66 -15.03 7.34
C THR A 218 -33.40 -15.88 8.39
N ALA A 219 -33.80 -15.25 9.50
CA ALA A 219 -34.56 -15.96 10.55
C ALA A 219 -35.90 -16.46 10.02
N ASP A 220 -36.54 -15.68 9.14
CA ASP A 220 -37.79 -16.03 8.51
C ASP A 220 -37.56 -16.95 7.30
N PRO A 221 -38.35 -18.02 7.16
CA PRO A 221 -38.33 -18.88 5.99
C PRO A 221 -38.76 -18.10 4.76
N SER A 222 -38.17 -18.42 3.61
CA SER A 222 -38.76 -18.01 2.35
C SER A 222 -40.15 -18.63 2.20
N TRP A 223 -41.05 -17.99 1.48
CA TRP A 223 -42.45 -18.40 1.36
C TRP A 223 -42.65 -19.78 0.70
N GLU A 224 -41.65 -20.28 -0.05
CA GLU A 224 -41.63 -21.64 -0.62
C GLU A 224 -40.91 -22.67 0.29
N CYS A 225 -40.41 -22.28 1.44
CA CYS A 225 -39.62 -23.16 2.31
C CYS A 225 -40.51 -23.97 3.25
N THR A 226 -40.46 -25.29 3.12
CA THR A 226 -41.23 -26.23 3.95
C THR A 226 -40.49 -26.64 5.24
N ASP A 227 -39.15 -26.70 5.21
CA ASP A 227 -38.31 -27.00 6.38
C ASP A 227 -37.06 -26.11 6.42
N HIS A 228 -37.24 -24.93 7.02
CA HIS A 228 -36.17 -23.93 7.14
C HIS A 228 -35.06 -24.36 8.10
N LYS A 229 -35.38 -25.18 9.11
CA LYS A 229 -34.39 -25.72 10.03
C LYS A 229 -33.43 -26.66 9.29
N SER A 230 -33.95 -27.46 8.36
CA SER A 230 -33.12 -28.28 7.46
C SER A 230 -32.27 -27.41 6.54
N CYS A 231 -32.85 -26.38 5.91
CA CYS A 231 -32.11 -25.45 5.04
C CYS A 231 -30.90 -24.82 5.75
N ILE A 232 -31.08 -24.32 6.98
CA ILE A 232 -30.00 -23.74 7.78
C ILE A 232 -28.88 -24.77 8.07
N LYS A 233 -29.25 -26.01 8.40
CA LYS A 233 -28.27 -27.08 8.66
C LYS A 233 -27.48 -27.43 7.40
N VAL A 234 -28.17 -27.59 6.27
CA VAL A 234 -27.58 -27.89 4.97
C VAL A 234 -26.67 -26.76 4.50
N TRP A 235 -27.11 -25.51 4.61
CA TRP A 235 -26.30 -24.33 4.28
C TRP A 235 -25.00 -24.29 5.08
N LYS A 236 -25.05 -24.45 6.40
CA LYS A 236 -23.83 -24.47 7.24
C LYS A 236 -22.87 -25.57 6.85
N ARG A 237 -23.39 -26.75 6.47
CA ARG A 237 -22.59 -27.87 5.97
C ARG A 237 -21.95 -27.52 4.62
N LEU A 238 -22.74 -27.10 3.63
CA LEU A 238 -22.27 -26.75 2.30
C LEU A 238 -21.26 -25.60 2.34
N TRP A 239 -21.51 -24.57 3.13
CA TRP A 239 -20.56 -23.49 3.34
C TRP A 239 -19.21 -24.02 3.82
N ARG A 240 -19.22 -24.81 4.90
CA ARG A 240 -17.99 -25.39 5.45
C ARG A 240 -17.27 -26.26 4.43
N ASP A 241 -18.01 -27.17 3.79
CA ASP A 241 -17.45 -28.24 2.95
C ASP A 241 -16.99 -27.73 1.59
N GLU A 242 -17.70 -26.75 1.00
CA GLU A 242 -17.45 -26.27 -0.36
C GLU A 242 -16.80 -24.89 -0.45
N ILE A 243 -17.02 -24.00 0.52
CA ILE A 243 -16.49 -22.63 0.49
C ILE A 243 -15.37 -22.47 1.53
N GLY A 244 -15.64 -22.78 2.81
CA GLY A 244 -14.70 -22.57 3.91
C GLY A 244 -13.35 -23.25 3.71
N TRP A 245 -13.34 -24.52 3.27
CA TRP A 245 -12.09 -25.21 2.96
C TRP A 245 -11.36 -24.63 1.74
N LYS A 246 -12.08 -24.15 0.73
CA LYS A 246 -11.47 -23.56 -0.47
C LYS A 246 -10.87 -22.19 -0.16
N LEU A 247 -11.53 -21.38 0.68
CA LEU A 247 -10.97 -20.12 1.19
C LEU A 247 -9.64 -20.35 1.91
N LEU A 248 -9.57 -21.37 2.78
CA LEU A 248 -8.38 -21.69 3.56
C LEU A 248 -7.35 -22.55 2.83
N HIS A 249 -7.51 -22.76 1.53
CA HIS A 249 -6.63 -23.68 0.81
C HIS A 249 -5.22 -23.07 0.65
N PRO A 250 -4.14 -23.77 1.05
CA PRO A 250 -2.81 -23.17 1.20
C PRO A 250 -2.08 -22.82 -0.12
N LYS A 251 -2.50 -23.44 -1.23
CA LYS A 251 -1.91 -23.20 -2.56
C LYS A 251 -2.82 -22.37 -3.47
N PHE A 252 -4.07 -22.80 -3.58
CA PHE A 252 -5.13 -22.18 -4.37
C PHE A 252 -6.28 -21.70 -3.47
N PRO A 253 -6.07 -20.67 -2.63
CA PRO A 253 -7.17 -20.10 -1.86
C PRO A 253 -8.21 -19.53 -2.82
N MET A 254 -9.48 -19.83 -2.57
CA MET A 254 -10.60 -19.14 -3.21
C MET A 254 -10.54 -17.66 -2.85
N ARG A 255 -10.73 -16.78 -3.83
CA ARG A 255 -10.80 -15.35 -3.57
C ARG A 255 -12.16 -14.98 -2.99
N LEU A 256 -12.22 -13.91 -2.22
CA LEU A 256 -13.47 -13.50 -1.58
C LEU A 256 -14.55 -13.14 -2.61
N ASP A 257 -14.19 -12.53 -3.73
CA ASP A 257 -15.09 -12.19 -4.84
C ASP A 257 -15.68 -13.41 -5.56
N GLU A 258 -15.10 -14.60 -5.40
CA GLU A 258 -15.60 -15.87 -5.97
C GLU A 258 -16.67 -16.54 -5.10
N ILE A 259 -16.82 -16.13 -3.84
CA ILE A 259 -17.74 -16.76 -2.86
C ILE A 259 -19.17 -16.78 -3.37
N LEU A 260 -19.66 -15.64 -3.87
CA LEU A 260 -21.06 -15.51 -4.29
C LEU A 260 -21.37 -16.47 -5.45
N TRP A 261 -20.48 -16.52 -6.44
CA TRP A 261 -20.61 -17.44 -7.57
C TRP A 261 -20.54 -18.90 -7.13
N ALA A 262 -19.68 -19.24 -6.18
CA ALA A 262 -19.58 -20.60 -5.65
C ALA A 262 -20.85 -21.01 -4.88
N ALA A 263 -21.40 -20.10 -4.06
CA ALA A 263 -22.62 -20.34 -3.29
C ALA A 263 -23.85 -20.55 -4.18
N GLN A 264 -24.00 -19.74 -5.24
CA GLN A 264 -25.14 -19.81 -6.17
C GLN A 264 -25.26 -21.15 -6.90
N LYS A 265 -24.17 -21.90 -6.99
CA LYS A 265 -24.09 -23.20 -7.67
C LYS A 265 -24.51 -24.38 -6.80
N PHE A 266 -24.84 -24.16 -5.53
CA PHE A 266 -25.31 -25.25 -4.68
C PHE A 266 -26.65 -25.80 -5.18
N ASP A 267 -26.69 -27.12 -5.28
CA ASP A 267 -27.86 -27.90 -5.64
C ASP A 267 -27.94 -29.09 -4.68
N ASP A 268 -28.66 -28.91 -3.57
CA ASP A 268 -28.85 -29.93 -2.54
C ASP A 268 -30.35 -30.03 -2.24
N PRO A 269 -30.94 -31.25 -2.23
CA PRO A 269 -32.37 -31.42 -2.03
C PRO A 269 -32.85 -30.96 -0.64
N GLY A 270 -31.95 -30.85 0.34
CA GLY A 270 -32.27 -30.32 1.67
C GLY A 270 -32.18 -28.80 1.78
N LEU A 271 -31.87 -28.08 0.69
CA LEU A 271 -31.78 -26.63 0.63
C LEU A 271 -32.78 -26.08 -0.40
N SER A 272 -33.80 -25.35 0.07
CA SER A 272 -34.74 -24.65 -0.81
C SER A 272 -34.00 -23.61 -1.66
N LYS A 273 -34.28 -23.60 -2.97
CA LYS A 273 -33.66 -22.66 -3.92
C LYS A 273 -33.94 -21.21 -3.54
N LYS A 274 -35.14 -20.88 -3.06
CA LYS A 274 -35.47 -19.52 -2.62
C LYS A 274 -34.68 -19.10 -1.39
N CYS A 275 -34.53 -19.98 -0.40
CA CYS A 275 -33.70 -19.69 0.77
C CYS A 275 -32.22 -19.51 0.40
N LEU A 276 -31.72 -20.25 -0.60
CA LEU A 276 -30.38 -20.04 -1.17
C LEU A 276 -30.27 -18.68 -1.86
N ASP A 277 -31.25 -18.30 -2.69
CA ASP A 277 -31.25 -17.03 -3.40
C ASP A 277 -31.30 -15.84 -2.42
N ASP A 278 -32.10 -15.96 -1.35
CA ASP A 278 -32.21 -14.93 -0.31
C ASP A 278 -30.88 -14.76 0.45
N VAL A 279 -30.21 -15.85 0.87
CA VAL A 279 -28.88 -15.73 1.51
C VAL A 279 -27.81 -15.24 0.54
N CYS A 280 -27.87 -15.60 -0.74
CA CYS A 280 -26.93 -15.07 -1.76
C CYS A 280 -27.13 -13.56 -1.96
N ARG A 281 -28.37 -13.09 -1.94
CA ARG A 281 -28.69 -11.65 -1.97
C ARG A 281 -28.16 -10.95 -0.74
N ASP A 282 -28.30 -11.57 0.44
CA ASP A 282 -27.75 -11.03 1.69
C ASP A 282 -26.22 -10.99 1.66
N ILE A 283 -25.56 -12.02 1.12
CA ILE A 283 -24.11 -12.02 0.88
C ILE A 283 -23.73 -10.87 -0.04
N GLN A 284 -24.42 -10.72 -1.17
CA GLN A 284 -24.13 -9.65 -2.13
C GLN A 284 -24.29 -8.25 -1.53
N ASN A 285 -25.27 -8.07 -0.63
CA ASN A 285 -25.55 -6.78 0.00
C ASN A 285 -24.66 -6.47 1.21
N ASN A 286 -24.23 -7.50 1.96
CA ASN A 286 -23.51 -7.33 3.23
C ASN A 286 -22.02 -7.65 3.16
N VAL A 287 -21.59 -8.46 2.18
CA VAL A 287 -20.17 -8.69 1.93
C VAL A 287 -19.64 -7.50 1.15
N SER A 288 -19.36 -6.42 1.87
CA SER A 288 -18.28 -5.55 1.45
C SER A 288 -17.04 -6.42 1.46
N PHE A 289 -16.54 -6.77 0.29
CA PHE A 289 -15.33 -7.58 0.19
C PHE A 289 -14.25 -6.85 0.98
N PHE A 290 -13.60 -7.58 1.89
CA PHE A 290 -12.63 -7.01 2.83
C PHE A 290 -11.54 -6.20 2.11
N ASP A 291 -11.22 -6.58 0.87
CA ASP A 291 -10.30 -5.88 -0.03
C ASP A 291 -10.73 -4.42 -0.30
N GLU A 292 -12.03 -4.14 -0.41
CA GLU A 292 -12.57 -2.80 -0.68
C GLU A 292 -12.40 -1.83 0.49
N ARG A 293 -12.14 -2.33 1.70
CA ARG A 293 -11.88 -1.48 2.88
C ARG A 293 -10.42 -1.53 3.29
N ILE A 294 -9.81 -2.71 3.30
CA ILE A 294 -8.44 -2.90 3.78
C ILE A 294 -7.43 -2.27 2.82
N VAL A 295 -7.60 -2.46 1.51
CA VAL A 295 -6.64 -1.94 0.52
C VAL A 295 -6.66 -0.40 0.50
N PRO A 296 -7.82 0.29 0.43
CA PRO A 296 -7.84 1.74 0.56
C PRO A 296 -7.34 2.24 1.91
N ALA A 297 -7.72 1.61 3.03
CA ALA A 297 -7.24 2.02 4.35
C ALA A 297 -5.72 1.90 4.50
N ALA A 298 -5.10 0.86 3.92
CA ALA A 298 -3.66 0.72 3.89
C ALA A 298 -3.01 1.79 3.00
N ALA A 299 -3.58 2.07 1.82
CA ALA A 299 -3.11 3.13 0.94
C ALA A 299 -3.19 4.51 1.60
N ASP A 300 -4.30 4.81 2.29
CA ASP A 300 -4.50 6.05 3.04
C ASP A 300 -3.51 6.19 4.19
N ALA A 301 -3.25 5.11 4.94
CA ALA A 301 -2.25 5.09 6.01
C ALA A 301 -0.83 5.36 5.47
N ILE A 302 -0.48 4.79 4.31
CA ILE A 302 0.82 5.02 3.65
C ILE A 302 0.94 6.46 3.14
N MET A 303 -0.13 6.98 2.53
CA MET A 303 -0.20 8.39 2.14
C MET A 303 0.00 9.29 3.35
N GLN A 304 -0.75 9.05 4.44
CA GLN A 304 -0.63 9.83 5.67
C GLN A 304 0.78 9.80 6.25
N TYR A 305 1.43 8.63 6.29
CA TYR A 305 2.83 8.50 6.69
C TYR A 305 3.74 9.39 5.85
N HIS A 306 3.62 9.34 4.52
CA HIS A 306 4.45 10.16 3.63
C HIS A 306 4.16 11.67 3.75
N TYR A 307 2.91 12.08 3.94
CA TYR A 307 2.52 13.50 3.99
C TYR A 307 2.77 14.16 5.34
N VAL A 308 2.57 13.44 6.45
CA VAL A 308 2.65 14.02 7.80
C VAL A 308 4.08 13.98 8.32
N GLU A 309 4.81 12.87 8.14
CA GLU A 309 6.10 12.67 8.79
C GLU A 309 7.28 13.23 7.99
N ARG A 310 7.17 13.40 6.67
CA ARG A 310 8.23 13.99 5.84
C ARG A 310 8.23 15.53 5.81
N GLY A 311 7.27 16.19 6.46
CA GLY A 311 7.35 17.63 6.72
C GLY A 311 7.25 18.53 5.48
N GLU A 312 6.66 18.08 4.38
CA GLU A 312 6.35 18.95 3.23
C GLU A 312 5.08 19.77 3.51
N VAL A 313 5.16 20.65 4.51
CA VAL A 313 4.18 21.71 4.74
C VAL A 313 4.35 22.75 3.65
N GLY A 314 3.78 22.52 2.45
CA GLY A 314 3.91 23.52 1.39
C GLY A 314 3.10 23.37 0.10
N ARG A 315 2.57 22.19 -0.27
CA ARG A 315 1.97 22.04 -1.62
C ARG A 315 0.66 21.30 -1.77
N SER A 316 0.08 20.71 -0.72
CA SER A 316 -1.08 19.84 -0.91
C SER A 316 -2.40 20.48 -0.46
N GLY A 317 -3.25 20.82 -1.43
CA GLY A 317 -4.66 21.21 -1.24
C GLY A 317 -5.60 20.06 -0.83
N TYR A 318 -5.08 18.94 -0.34
CA TYR A 318 -5.87 17.76 0.06
C TYR A 318 -6.43 17.80 1.48
N ALA A 319 -6.15 18.87 2.25
CA ALA A 319 -6.56 18.96 3.66
C ALA A 319 -8.09 18.94 3.90
N GLN A 320 -8.93 19.15 2.87
CA GLN A 320 -10.39 19.23 3.04
C GLN A 320 -11.11 17.87 3.13
N SER A 321 -10.46 16.74 2.83
CA SER A 321 -11.11 15.41 2.91
C SER A 321 -10.98 14.75 4.29
N VAL A 322 -9.92 15.09 5.04
CA VAL A 322 -9.55 14.41 6.29
C VAL A 322 -10.44 14.83 7.47
N GLU A 323 -11.01 16.05 7.45
CA GLU A 323 -11.95 16.51 8.48
C GLU A 323 -13.29 15.76 8.48
N SER A 324 -13.61 15.00 7.42
CA SER A 324 -14.86 14.23 7.36
C SER A 324 -14.85 12.97 8.25
N TRP A 325 -13.66 12.49 8.67
CA TRP A 325 -13.54 11.27 9.47
C TRP A 325 -13.49 11.50 10.99
N SER A 326 -13.24 12.73 11.45
CA SER A 326 -13.17 13.03 12.90
C SER A 326 -14.50 13.51 13.51
N VAL A 327 -15.55 13.76 12.71
CA VAL A 327 -16.83 14.29 13.21
C VAL A 327 -18.03 13.46 12.72
N ARG A 328 -18.02 12.14 12.96
CA ARG A 328 -19.26 11.35 13.10
C ARG A 328 -19.14 10.30 14.21
N LYS A 329 -18.86 10.76 15.43
CA LYS A 329 -19.30 10.04 16.65
C LYS A 329 -20.82 10.16 16.77
N LYS A 330 -21.58 9.45 15.93
CA LYS A 330 -22.97 9.12 16.28
C LYS A 330 -22.91 7.89 17.17
N SER A 331 -23.04 8.11 18.47
CA SER A 331 -23.36 7.05 19.43
C SER A 331 -24.60 6.30 18.94
N PHE A 332 -24.43 5.07 18.47
CA PHE A 332 -25.53 4.16 18.23
C PHE A 332 -25.95 3.60 19.60
N ARG A 333 -26.87 4.29 20.28
CA ARG A 333 -27.64 3.68 21.37
C ARG A 333 -28.57 2.65 20.73
N ILE A 334 -28.48 1.40 21.19
CA ILE A 334 -29.48 0.37 20.92
C ILE A 334 -30.81 0.89 21.45
N GLY A 335 -31.66 1.37 20.56
CA GLY A 335 -33.03 1.77 20.87
C GLY A 335 -33.84 0.53 21.21
N SER A 336 -34.21 0.42 22.48
CA SER A 336 -35.30 -0.44 22.93
C SER A 336 -36.54 -0.15 22.09
N ILE A 337 -37.07 -1.19 21.45
CA ILE A 337 -38.30 -1.13 20.66
C ILE A 337 -39.43 -0.59 21.53
N GLY A 338 -40.05 0.49 21.05
CA GLY A 338 -41.26 1.07 21.63
C GLY A 338 -42.42 0.11 21.50
N CYS A 339 -43.03 -0.19 22.65
CA CYS A 339 -44.24 -0.98 22.78
C CYS A 339 -45.45 -0.12 22.34
N CYS A 340 -46.15 -0.52 21.28
CA CYS A 340 -47.45 0.05 20.93
C CYS A 340 -48.54 -0.55 21.85
N ARG A 341 -49.16 0.31 22.66
CA ARG A 341 -50.39 0.03 23.43
C ARG A 341 -51.58 -0.13 22.47
N GLN A 342 -52.34 -1.22 22.59
CA GLN A 342 -53.80 -1.23 22.53
C GLN A 342 -54.37 -2.49 23.23
N SER A 343 -55.06 -2.24 24.36
CA SER A 343 -56.22 -2.94 24.98
C SER A 343 -56.40 -4.49 24.90
N VAL A 344 -55.99 -5.21 25.97
CA VAL A 344 -56.76 -6.00 27.00
C VAL A 344 -58.17 -6.53 26.58
N PRO A 345 -58.60 -7.81 26.88
CA PRO A 345 -58.58 -8.36 28.24
C PRO A 345 -58.21 -9.84 28.51
N ASN A 346 -57.40 -9.96 29.58
CA ASN A 346 -57.62 -10.70 30.84
C ASN A 346 -57.80 -12.23 30.82
N ILE A 347 -56.89 -12.89 31.56
CA ILE A 347 -56.89 -14.18 32.31
C ILE A 347 -55.41 -14.60 32.30
N GLY A 348 -54.64 -14.83 33.36
CA GLY A 348 -54.93 -15.30 34.71
C GLY A 348 -53.97 -16.47 35.00
N ALA A 349 -52.90 -16.22 35.78
CA ALA A 349 -51.99 -17.17 36.44
C ALA A 349 -50.96 -17.98 35.60
N MET A 350 -49.66 -17.81 35.86
CA MET A 350 -48.84 -18.68 36.75
C MET A 350 -47.34 -18.35 36.62
N ILE A 351 -46.73 -18.08 37.78
CA ILE A 351 -45.27 -18.02 37.97
C ILE A 351 -44.81 -19.43 38.34
N ARG A 352 -43.80 -19.98 37.64
CA ARG A 352 -42.54 -20.55 38.15
C ARG A 352 -41.93 -21.56 37.18
N THR A 353 -40.59 -21.59 37.22
CA THR A 353 -39.64 -22.60 36.71
C THR A 353 -39.48 -22.73 35.20
N PHE A 354 -38.36 -22.25 34.66
CA PHE A 354 -37.21 -23.12 34.35
C PHE A 354 -35.98 -22.27 33.99
N THR A 355 -34.91 -22.43 34.76
CA THR A 355 -33.54 -21.99 34.45
C THR A 355 -32.89 -23.04 33.54
N ASN A 356 -32.32 -22.59 32.41
CA ASN A 356 -30.96 -22.91 31.93
C ASN A 356 -30.86 -22.91 30.40
N ASP A 357 -29.66 -22.52 29.98
CA ASP A 357 -29.01 -22.74 28.68
C ASP A 357 -29.39 -21.80 27.53
N ARG A 358 -28.61 -20.71 27.42
CA ARG A 358 -27.98 -20.32 26.15
C ARG A 358 -26.77 -19.42 26.38
N HIS A 359 -25.59 -19.96 26.08
CA HIS A 359 -24.43 -19.15 25.71
C HIS A 359 -24.66 -18.61 24.30
N ASP A 360 -25.05 -17.34 24.21
CA ASP A 360 -24.91 -16.57 22.98
C ASP A 360 -23.44 -16.15 22.86
N ALA A 361 -22.73 -16.71 21.89
CA ALA A 361 -21.42 -16.23 21.49
C ALA A 361 -21.62 -14.91 20.73
N ALA A 362 -21.36 -13.79 21.41
CA ALA A 362 -21.19 -12.50 20.77
C ALA A 362 -20.07 -12.59 19.72
N ALA A 363 -20.30 -12.03 18.53
CA ALA A 363 -19.25 -11.82 17.55
C ALA A 363 -18.12 -10.99 18.18
N PRO A 364 -16.83 -11.28 17.88
CA PRO A 364 -15.75 -10.46 18.40
C PRO A 364 -15.84 -9.06 17.79
N ASP A 365 -15.93 -8.05 18.65
CA ASP A 365 -15.77 -6.65 18.27
C ASP A 365 -14.43 -6.49 17.51
N MET A 366 -14.50 -5.94 16.30
CA MET A 366 -13.29 -5.62 15.53
C MET A 366 -12.48 -4.54 16.28
N PRO A 367 -11.16 -4.69 16.40
CA PRO A 367 -10.32 -3.63 16.94
C PRO A 367 -10.41 -2.37 16.05
N PRO A 368 -10.29 -1.16 16.62
CA PRO A 368 -10.42 0.09 15.88
C PRO A 368 -9.43 0.13 14.70
N LEU A 369 -9.97 0.44 13.52
CA LEU A 369 -9.20 0.59 12.28
C LEU A 369 -8.14 1.69 12.46
N LEU A 370 -6.88 1.31 12.26
CA LEU A 370 -5.70 2.14 11.99
C LEU A 370 -5.84 3.63 12.38
N THR A 371 -6.06 3.93 13.65
CA THR A 371 -5.76 5.26 14.18
C THR A 371 -4.28 5.26 14.52
N ALA A 372 -3.52 6.17 13.89
CA ALA A 372 -2.13 6.44 14.27
C ALA A 372 -2.06 6.77 15.77
N ALA A 373 -1.72 5.76 16.57
CA ALA A 373 -1.49 5.92 17.98
C ALA A 373 -0.04 6.37 18.15
N ASN A 374 0.13 7.66 18.41
CA ASN A 374 1.30 8.16 19.12
C ASN A 374 1.32 7.46 20.48
N ASP A 375 2.19 6.46 20.69
CA ASP A 375 2.81 6.34 22.01
C ASP A 375 4.13 5.57 22.05
N ARG A 376 5.00 6.08 22.92
CA ARG A 376 6.35 5.65 23.20
C ARG A 376 6.37 4.38 24.07
N THR A 377 7.33 3.51 23.76
CA THR A 377 8.04 2.59 24.66
C THR A 377 7.21 1.74 25.65
N LEU A 378 7.07 0.44 25.36
CA LEU A 378 6.83 -0.59 26.37
C LEU A 378 7.70 -1.82 26.09
N MET A 379 8.71 -2.00 26.94
CA MET A 379 9.52 -3.22 27.07
C MET A 379 8.62 -4.38 27.50
N ILE A 380 8.68 -5.50 26.79
CA ILE A 380 7.95 -6.74 27.13
C ILE A 380 8.91 -7.69 27.87
N THR A 381 8.60 -8.01 29.13
CA THR A 381 9.15 -9.18 29.84
C THR A 381 8.28 -10.40 29.55
N VAL A 382 8.92 -11.51 29.15
CA VAL A 382 8.30 -12.80 28.82
C VAL A 382 8.23 -13.71 30.05
N PRO A 383 7.11 -14.38 30.36
CA PRO A 383 7.08 -15.52 31.28
C PRO A 383 7.02 -16.88 30.54
N ASP A 384 7.56 -17.89 31.23
CA ASP A 384 7.97 -19.21 30.74
C ASP A 384 6.87 -20.14 30.16
N ASN A 385 7.31 -20.91 29.15
CA ASN A 385 6.55 -21.88 28.38
C ASN A 385 6.65 -23.32 28.95
N ALA A 386 5.66 -23.75 29.74
CA ALA A 386 5.54 -25.16 30.14
C ALA A 386 4.24 -25.87 29.66
N GLY A 387 3.22 -25.13 29.19
CA GLY A 387 1.91 -25.72 28.86
C GLY A 387 1.70 -26.21 27.41
N LEU A 388 2.55 -25.82 26.46
CA LEU A 388 2.27 -25.95 25.02
C LEU A 388 2.66 -27.29 24.37
N LYS A 389 3.36 -28.19 25.07
CA LYS A 389 3.83 -29.47 24.48
C LYS A 389 2.73 -30.54 24.39
N ASN A 390 1.70 -30.50 25.24
CA ASN A 390 0.67 -31.56 25.28
C ASN A 390 -0.47 -31.36 24.26
N ALA A 391 -0.77 -30.12 23.85
CA ALA A 391 -1.86 -29.85 22.90
C ALA A 391 -1.49 -30.18 21.43
N ARG A 392 -0.22 -30.00 21.05
CA ARG A 392 0.26 -30.32 19.69
C ARG A 392 0.26 -31.82 19.42
N GLY A 393 0.64 -32.64 20.40
CA GLY A 393 0.70 -34.11 20.25
C GLY A 393 -0.68 -34.75 20.01
N GLN A 394 -1.71 -34.28 20.72
CA GLN A 394 -3.08 -34.82 20.59
C GLN A 394 -3.75 -34.43 19.27
N TRP A 395 -3.38 -33.28 18.68
CA TRP A 395 -3.91 -32.83 17.40
C TRP A 395 -3.38 -33.66 16.22
N PHE A 396 -2.10 -34.06 16.24
CA PHE A 396 -1.51 -34.89 15.18
C PHE A 396 -2.01 -36.34 15.19
N GLN A 397 -2.23 -36.95 16.35
CA GLN A 397 -2.74 -38.33 16.45
C GLN A 397 -4.18 -38.48 15.93
N LYS A 398 -5.06 -37.50 16.17
CA LYS A 398 -6.44 -37.53 15.64
C LYS A 398 -6.51 -37.40 14.11
N ARG A 399 -5.55 -36.70 13.49
CA ARG A 399 -5.53 -36.48 12.03
C ARG A 399 -4.98 -37.69 11.26
N ALA A 400 -4.00 -38.40 11.83
CA ALA A 400 -3.47 -39.64 11.24
C ALA A 400 -4.53 -40.76 11.19
N GLY A 401 -5.33 -40.92 12.25
CA GLY A 401 -6.41 -41.92 12.30
C GLY A 401 -7.56 -41.66 11.32
N TRP A 402 -7.85 -40.38 11.02
CA TRP A 402 -8.87 -40.01 10.02
C TRP A 402 -8.39 -40.28 8.59
N PHE A 403 -7.11 -40.06 8.30
CA PHE A 403 -6.52 -40.29 6.98
C PHE A 403 -6.45 -41.79 6.63
N GLN A 404 -6.07 -42.65 7.59
CA GLN A 404 -6.05 -44.11 7.39
C GLN A 404 -7.45 -44.70 7.12
N LYS A 405 -8.50 -44.20 7.78
CA LYS A 405 -9.88 -44.63 7.51
C LYS A 405 -10.37 -44.28 6.10
N ARG A 406 -9.91 -43.16 5.53
CA ARG A 406 -10.34 -42.70 4.19
C ARG A 406 -9.61 -43.40 3.06
N VAL A 407 -8.33 -43.73 3.24
CA VAL A 407 -7.56 -44.54 2.27
C VAL A 407 -8.06 -45.99 2.22
N GLY A 408 -8.43 -46.57 3.37
CA GLY A 408 -9.06 -47.90 3.42
C GLY A 408 -10.42 -47.98 2.71
N TRP A 409 -11.21 -46.90 2.76
CA TRP A 409 -12.51 -46.82 2.09
C TRP A 409 -12.39 -46.71 0.56
N LEU A 410 -11.38 -45.99 0.05
CA LEU A 410 -11.12 -45.88 -1.39
C LEU A 410 -10.61 -47.19 -2.00
N SER A 411 -9.80 -47.98 -1.26
CA SER A 411 -9.30 -49.28 -1.73
C SER A 411 -10.38 -50.36 -1.86
N GLN A 412 -11.51 -50.24 -1.16
CA GLN A 412 -12.64 -51.18 -1.27
C GLN A 412 -13.57 -50.88 -2.46
N ASN A 413 -13.63 -49.64 -2.95
CA ASN A 413 -14.52 -49.26 -4.06
C ASN A 413 -13.91 -49.44 -5.46
N GLU A 414 -12.61 -49.68 -5.60
CA GLU A 414 -11.96 -49.87 -6.91
C GLU A 414 -12.04 -51.32 -7.46
N ARG A 415 -12.61 -52.28 -6.72
CA ARG A 415 -12.80 -53.67 -7.22
C ARG A 415 -14.14 -53.91 -7.94
N GLY A 416 -14.97 -52.89 -8.09
CA GLY A 416 -16.30 -53.00 -8.70
C GLY A 416 -16.43 -52.27 -10.03
N GLY A 417 -15.97 -52.90 -11.13
CA GLY A 417 -16.57 -52.74 -12.46
C GLY A 417 -16.25 -51.47 -13.26
N PHE A 418 -15.26 -51.57 -14.14
CA PHE A 418 -15.25 -50.83 -15.41
C PHE A 418 -15.23 -51.83 -16.58
N LYS A 419 -16.36 -51.97 -17.26
CA LYS A 419 -16.43 -52.50 -18.62
C LYS A 419 -17.09 -51.45 -19.52
N ASN A 420 -16.41 -51.19 -20.64
CA ASN A 420 -16.88 -50.56 -21.87
C ASN A 420 -17.02 -49.04 -21.92
N ALA A 421 -16.02 -48.39 -22.51
CA ALA A 421 -16.24 -47.48 -23.64
C ALA A 421 -15.00 -47.51 -24.54
N ARG A 422 -15.23 -47.66 -25.84
CA ARG A 422 -14.23 -47.83 -26.91
C ARG A 422 -14.22 -46.54 -27.72
N TRP A 423 -13.03 -45.95 -27.85
CA TRP A 423 -12.59 -44.80 -28.66
C TRP A 423 -13.31 -43.47 -28.46
#